data_AF-A0A352CVE8-F1
#
_entry.id   AF-A0A352CVE8-F1
#
_cell.length_a   1.000
_cell.length_b   1.000
_cell.length_c   1.000
_cell.angle_alpha   90.00
_cell.angle_beta   90.00
_cell.angle_gamma   90.00
#
_symmetry.space_group_name_H-M   'P 1'
#
loop_
_entity.id
_entity.type
_entity.pdbx_description
1 polymer ?
#
loop_
_entity_poly.entity_id
_entity_poly.type
_entity_poly.pdbx_seq_one_letter_code
_entity_poly.pdbx_strand_id
1 'polypeptide(L)'
;MALYQIPCDGCCDCLPCAADLNIPEIFRIYNRFLRGEEAEALQEYHSLAHKADECIRCGRCEKSCHNRIGISAVMFGIPEEME
;
A
#
# COMPACT_ATOMS: atom_id res chain seq x y z
N MET A 1 0.62 19.47 -1.70
CA MET A 1 -0.73 18.91 -1.86
C MET A 1 -0.71 17.56 -1.19
N ALA A 2 -1.32 17.43 0.00
CA ALA A 2 -1.47 16.14 0.64
C ALA A 2 -2.55 15.36 -0.13
N LEU A 3 -2.23 14.16 -0.60
CA LEU A 3 -3.23 13.27 -1.18
C LEU A 3 -4.07 12.71 -0.03
N TYR A 4 -5.38 12.95 -0.07
CA TYR A 4 -6.34 12.41 0.93
C TYR A 4 -6.54 10.89 0.78
N GLN A 5 -6.10 10.32 -0.35
CA GLN A 5 -6.08 8.88 -0.60
C GLN A 5 -5.16 8.55 -1.79
N ILE A 6 -4.59 7.35 -1.78
CA ILE A 6 -4.02 6.69 -2.94
C ILE A 6 -5.16 6.32 -3.90
N PRO A 7 -5.03 6.58 -5.22
CA PRO A 7 -6.01 6.18 -6.23
C PRO A 7 -5.90 4.69 -6.57
N CYS A 8 -5.99 3.82 -5.57
CA CYS A 8 -6.07 2.37 -5.72
C CYS A 8 -7.53 1.92 -5.59
N ASP A 9 -8.06 1.21 -6.59
CA ASP A 9 -9.41 0.62 -6.59
C ASP A 9 -9.45 -0.86 -6.18
N GLY A 10 -8.28 -1.48 -5.99
CA GLY A 10 -8.20 -2.88 -5.55
C GLY A 10 -8.35 -3.92 -6.66
N CYS A 11 -8.16 -3.57 -7.94
CA CYS A 11 -8.25 -4.49 -9.08
C CYS A 11 -7.35 -5.74 -9.04
N CYS A 12 -6.30 -5.75 -8.21
CA CYS A 12 -5.32 -6.84 -8.06
C CYS A 12 -4.37 -7.07 -9.26
N ASP A 13 -4.33 -6.20 -10.26
CA ASP A 13 -3.40 -6.32 -11.41
C ASP A 13 -1.91 -6.26 -11.03
N CYS A 14 -1.61 -5.70 -9.85
CA CYS A 14 -0.26 -5.64 -9.30
C CYS A 14 0.22 -6.96 -8.67
N LEU A 15 -0.63 -8.00 -8.64
CA LEU A 15 -0.31 -9.32 -8.12
C LEU A 15 0.04 -10.32 -9.25
N PRO A 16 0.85 -11.35 -8.95
CA PRO A 16 1.58 -11.57 -7.70
C PRO A 16 2.76 -10.60 -7.54
N CYS A 17 2.97 -10.10 -6.32
CA CYS A 17 4.16 -9.32 -5.98
C CYS A 17 5.36 -10.26 -5.79
N ALA A 18 6.55 -9.85 -6.23
CA ALA A 18 7.77 -10.64 -6.06
C ALA A 18 8.20 -10.82 -4.59
N ALA A 19 7.71 -9.95 -3.70
CA ALA A 19 7.93 -9.99 -2.26
C ALA A 19 6.69 -10.50 -1.49
N ASP A 20 5.76 -11.18 -2.17
CA ASP A 20 4.52 -11.72 -1.59
C ASP A 20 3.58 -10.69 -0.91
N LEU A 21 3.78 -9.40 -1.20
CA LEU A 21 2.94 -8.33 -0.66
C LEU A 21 1.56 -8.30 -1.29
N ASN A 22 0.52 -8.28 -0.45
CA ASN A 22 -0.82 -7.95 -0.86
C ASN A 22 -0.98 -6.42 -0.99
N ILE A 23 -0.46 -5.88 -2.10
CA ILE A 23 -0.46 -4.44 -2.40
C ILE A 23 -1.86 -3.80 -2.31
N PRO A 24 -2.92 -4.38 -2.91
CA PRO A 24 -4.27 -3.83 -2.81
C PRO A 24 -4.73 -3.66 -1.36
N GLU A 25 -4.45 -4.66 -0.52
CA GLU A 25 -4.87 -4.68 0.88
C GLU A 25 -4.12 -3.66 1.72
N ILE A 26 -2.80 -3.59 1.57
CA ILE A 26 -1.97 -2.57 2.23
C ILE A 26 -2.48 -1.16 1.87
N PHE A 27 -2.78 -0.91 0.59
CA PHE A 27 -3.29 0.39 0.15
C PHE A 27 -4.71 0.67 0.64
N ARG A 28 -5.56 -0.34 0.79
CA ARG A 28 -6.88 -0.18 1.40
C ARG A 28 -6.73 0.29 2.85
N ILE A 29 -5.87 -0.37 3.62
CA ILE A 29 -5.63 -0.05 5.02
C ILE A 29 -5.03 1.34 5.16
N TYR A 30 -3.99 1.66 4.39
CA TYR A 30 -3.37 2.98 4.41
C TYR A 30 -4.34 4.09 3.94
N ASN A 31 -5.24 3.82 3.00
CA ASN A 31 -6.30 4.78 2.65
C ASN A 31 -7.29 5.02 3.80
N ARG A 32 -7.59 4.02 4.64
CA ARG A 32 -8.38 4.22 5.86
C ARG A 32 -7.64 5.10 6.85
N PHE A 33 -6.34 4.85 7.03
CA PHE A 33 -5.46 5.69 7.85
C PHE A 33 -5.52 7.17 7.40
N LEU A 34 -5.30 7.45 6.10
CA LEU A 34 -5.37 8.81 5.52
C LEU A 34 -6.75 9.49 5.67
N ARG A 35 -7.84 8.70 5.83
CA ARG A 35 -9.20 9.21 6.02
C ARG A 35 -9.54 9.53 7.49
N GLY A 36 -8.62 9.25 8.41
CA GLY A 36 -8.79 9.50 9.85
C GLY A 36 -9.23 8.29 10.66
N GLU A 37 -9.22 7.08 10.08
CA GLU A 37 -9.48 5.82 10.80
C GLU A 37 -8.17 5.24 11.38
N GLU A 38 -7.30 6.09 11.93
CA GLU A 38 -5.90 5.77 12.26
C GLU A 38 -5.75 4.55 13.17
N ALA A 39 -6.45 4.52 14.31
CA ALA A 39 -6.31 3.45 15.30
C ALA A 39 -6.70 2.07 14.75
N GLU A 40 -7.81 2.00 14.01
CA GLU A 40 -8.29 0.76 13.41
C GLU A 40 -7.38 0.31 12.26
N ALA A 41 -6.94 1.26 11.42
CA ALA A 41 -6.05 0.99 10.31
C ALA A 41 -4.67 0.52 10.78
N LEU A 42 -4.11 1.11 11.84
CA LEU A 42 -2.86 0.68 12.45
C LEU A 42 -2.98 -0.75 12.99
N GLN A 43 -4.02 -1.03 13.79
CA GLN A 43 -4.24 -2.37 14.33
C GLN A 43 -4.35 -3.42 13.21
N GLU A 44 -5.10 -3.10 12.15
CA GLU A 44 -5.25 -3.95 10.98
C GLU A 44 -3.92 -4.14 10.25
N TYR A 45 -3.16 -3.07 10.01
CA TYR A 45 -1.83 -3.12 9.39
C TYR A 45 -0.84 -3.96 10.19
N HIS A 46 -0.81 -3.83 11.52
CA HIS A 46 0.08 -4.63 12.37
C HIS A 46 -0.25 -6.12 12.36
N SER A 47 -1.51 -6.48 12.06
CA SER A 47 -1.97 -7.87 11.97
C SER A 47 -1.62 -8.56 10.64
N LEU A 48 -1.15 -7.80 9.64
CA LEU A 48 -0.74 -8.36 8.36
C LEU A 48 0.48 -9.28 8.52
N ALA A 49 0.46 -10.41 7.82
CA ALA A 49 1.61 -11.32 7.76
C ALA A 49 2.80 -10.70 7.02
N HIS A 50 2.51 -9.92 5.97
CA HIS A 50 3.50 -9.17 5.20
C HIS A 50 3.12 -7.69 5.10
N LYS A 51 4.11 -6.81 5.26
CA LYS A 51 3.93 -5.36 5.41
C LYS A 51 4.66 -4.55 4.34
N ALA A 52 4.37 -3.25 4.28
CA ALA A 52 4.92 -2.37 3.24
C ALA A 52 6.47 -2.27 3.29
N ASP A 53 7.07 -2.45 4.47
CA ASP A 53 8.53 -2.41 4.68
C ASP A 53 9.29 -3.55 3.96
N GLU A 54 8.63 -4.67 3.67
CA GLU A 54 9.23 -5.78 2.90
C GLU A 54 9.29 -5.49 1.38
N CYS A 55 8.82 -4.32 0.95
CA CYS A 55 8.85 -3.93 -0.46
C CYS A 55 10.29 -3.73 -0.97
N ILE A 56 10.73 -4.62 -1.84
CA ILE A 56 12.07 -4.55 -2.48
C ILE A 56 12.20 -3.51 -3.59
N ARG A 57 11.17 -2.68 -3.82
CA ARG A 57 11.11 -1.63 -4.86
C ARG A 57 11.51 -2.11 -6.27
N CYS A 58 11.07 -3.32 -6.64
CA CYS A 58 11.35 -3.88 -7.97
C CYS A 58 10.63 -3.16 -9.13
N GLY A 59 9.58 -2.37 -8.84
CA GLY A 59 8.80 -1.61 -9.83
C GLY A 59 7.93 -2.47 -10.77
N ARG A 60 7.83 -3.79 -10.56
CA ARG A 60 7.06 -4.68 -11.45
C ARG A 60 5.56 -4.40 -11.40
N CYS A 61 5.02 -4.17 -10.20
CA CYS A 61 3.62 -3.86 -9.96
C CYS A 61 3.16 -2.57 -10.67
N GLU A 62 4.04 -1.58 -10.78
CA GLU A 62 3.75 -0.28 -11.40
C GLU A 62 3.46 -0.40 -12.90
N LYS A 63 4.07 -1.38 -13.57
CA LYS A 63 3.85 -1.64 -15.01
C LYS A 63 2.46 -2.18 -15.30
N SER A 64 1.87 -2.92 -14.36
CA SER A 64 0.53 -3.48 -14.48
C SER A 64 -0.56 -2.55 -13.97
N CYS A 65 -0.22 -1.56 -13.14
CA CYS A 65 -1.18 -0.66 -12.53
C CYS A 65 -1.76 0.32 -13.57
N HIS A 66 -3.02 0.14 -13.96
CA HIS A 66 -3.70 1.03 -14.91
C HIS A 66 -3.86 2.47 -14.37
N ASN A 67 -3.96 2.64 -13.05
CA ASN A 67 -3.98 3.96 -12.40
C ASN A 67 -2.59 4.60 -12.33
N ARG A 68 -1.54 3.92 -12.81
CA ARG A 68 -0.16 4.42 -12.86
C ARG A 68 0.33 4.95 -11.51
N ILE A 69 -0.02 4.24 -10.44
CA ILE A 69 0.45 4.53 -9.09
C ILE A 69 1.94 4.19 -9.02
N GLY A 70 2.74 5.09 -8.44
CA GLY A 70 4.13 4.80 -8.05
C GLY A 70 4.17 3.89 -6.82
N ILE A 71 3.71 2.63 -6.97
CA ILE A 71 3.46 1.70 -5.87
C ILE A 71 4.68 1.56 -4.97
N SER A 72 5.88 1.44 -5.54
CA SER A 72 7.10 1.24 -4.75
C SER A 72 7.48 2.48 -3.93
N ALA A 73 7.23 3.68 -4.45
CA ALA A 73 7.48 4.92 -3.73
C ALA A 73 6.48 5.09 -2.57
N VAL A 74 5.21 4.76 -2.81
CA VAL A 74 4.17 4.79 -1.77
C VAL A 74 4.49 3.76 -0.68
N MET A 75 4.79 2.51 -1.05
CA MET A 75 5.15 1.45 -0.10
C MET A 75 6.33 1.85 0.79
N PHE A 76 7.28 2.61 0.28
CA PHE A 76 8.43 3.08 1.06
C PHE A 76 8.05 4.14 2.10
N GLY A 77 7.00 4.94 1.87
CA GLY A 77 6.55 5.97 2.81
C GLY A 77 5.64 5.44 3.92
N ILE A 78 4.85 4.38 3.64
CA ILE A 78 3.88 3.82 4.58
C ILE A 78 4.47 3.52 5.97
N PRO A 79 5.65 2.87 6.10
CA PRO A 79 6.20 2.55 7.42
C PRO A 79 6.49 3.77 8.29
N GLU A 80 6.87 4.92 7.71
CA GLU A 80 7.16 6.14 8.47
C GLU A 80 5.89 6.80 9.02
N GLU A 81 4.77 6.65 8.30
CA GLU A 81 3.48 7.24 8.70
C GLU A 81 2.66 6.32 9.62
N MET A 82 2.86 5.00 9.50
CA MET A 82 2.11 3.96 10.22
C MET A 82 2.93 3.29 11.34
N GLU A 83 3.89 3.99 11.92
CA GLU A 83 4.67 3.56 13.11
C GLU A 83 3.84 3.56 14.41
#